data_AF-A0A7V6TZ49-F1
#
_entry.id   AF-A0A7V6TZ49-F1
#
_cell.length_a   1.000
_cell.length_b   1.000
_cell.length_c   1.000
_cell.angle_alpha   90.00
_cell.angle_beta   90.00
_cell.angle_gamma   90.00
#
_symmetry.space_group_name_H-M   'P 1'
#
loop_
_entity.id
_entity.type
_entity.pdbx_description
1 polymer ?
#
loop_
_entity_poly.entity_id
_entity_poly.type
_entity_poly.pdbx_seq_one_letter_code
_entity_poly.pdbx_strand_id
1 'polypeptide(L)'
;NMWEALKKFEASVDDEAALDELDYIFHRSIAEATNNQAFIEFFSVMSLKILPQPAFSSDLNPSLITPDYIRNSVTEHRAICEAISAGNAEAAREAMQAHLARSHQRYRGFNGSIGSPLSNVTEL
;
A
#
# COMPACT_ATOMS: atom_id res chain seq x y z
N ASN A 1 8.93 -7.57 -10.32
CA ASN A 1 9.98 -7.21 -9.33
C ASN A 1 9.61 -5.89 -8.66
N MET A 2 9.79 -5.73 -7.35
CA MET A 2 9.43 -4.54 -6.56
C MET A 2 9.98 -3.23 -7.14
N TRP A 3 11.23 -3.22 -7.63
CA TRP A 3 11.83 -2.05 -8.25
C TRP A 3 11.15 -1.62 -9.57
N GLU A 4 10.67 -2.59 -10.34
CA GLU A 4 9.95 -2.32 -11.58
C GLU A 4 8.57 -1.72 -11.30
N ALA A 5 7.87 -2.27 -10.29
CA ALA A 5 6.59 -1.73 -9.83
C ALA A 5 6.75 -0.29 -9.33
N LEU A 6 7.77 -0.01 -8.50
CA LEU A 6 8.09 1.35 -8.05
C LEU A 6 8.35 2.31 -9.22
N LYS A 7 9.18 1.93 -10.19
CA LYS A 7 9.47 2.79 -11.35
C LYS A 7 8.22 3.12 -12.16
N LYS A 8 7.34 2.13 -12.35
CA LYS A 8 6.05 2.34 -13.03
C LYS A 8 5.14 3.24 -12.20
N PHE A 9 5.07 3.02 -10.88
CA PHE A 9 4.28 3.85 -9.97
C PHE A 9 4.72 5.32 -10.01
N GLU A 10 6.04 5.58 -9.96
CA GLU A 10 6.62 6.92 -10.07
C GLU A 10 6.36 7.58 -11.44
N ALA A 11 6.27 6.79 -12.52
CA ALA A 11 5.94 7.30 -13.84
C ALA A 11 4.44 7.56 -14.04
N SER A 12 3.59 7.03 -13.16
CA SER A 12 2.12 7.08 -13.24
C SER A 12 1.49 8.00 -12.18
N VAL A 13 2.25 8.94 -11.61
CA VAL A 13 1.76 9.83 -10.51
C VAL A 13 0.53 10.67 -10.85
N ASP A 14 0.24 10.86 -12.14
CA ASP A 14 -0.94 11.60 -12.63
C ASP A 14 -2.10 10.66 -13.07
N ASP A 15 -1.96 9.34 -12.90
CA ASP A 15 -2.96 8.33 -13.27
C ASP A 15 -3.37 7.49 -12.04
N GLU A 16 -4.41 7.94 -11.35
CA GLU A 16 -4.89 7.35 -10.09
C GLU A 16 -5.25 5.87 -10.22
N ALA A 17 -5.85 5.46 -11.35
CA ALA A 17 -6.24 4.08 -11.57
C ALA A 17 -5.01 3.18 -11.73
N ALA A 18 -3.98 3.66 -12.43
CA ALA A 18 -2.70 2.96 -12.52
C ALA A 18 -2.00 2.87 -11.16
N LEU A 19 -2.07 3.90 -10.31
CA LEU A 19 -1.44 3.89 -8.99
C LEU A 19 -1.94 2.75 -8.10
N ASP A 20 -3.26 2.49 -8.07
CA ASP A 20 -3.82 1.39 -7.28
C ASP A 20 -3.33 0.02 -7.74
N GLU A 21 -3.32 -0.23 -9.05
CA GLU A 21 -2.81 -1.49 -9.61
C GLU A 21 -1.32 -1.66 -9.30
N LEU A 22 -0.54 -0.59 -9.45
CA LEU A 22 0.91 -0.61 -9.24
C LEU A 22 1.27 -0.76 -7.76
N ASP A 23 0.48 -0.19 -6.85
CA ASP A 23 0.61 -0.39 -5.41
C ASP A 23 0.36 -1.86 -5.02
N TYR A 24 -0.68 -2.47 -5.59
CA TYR A 24 -0.95 -3.89 -5.40
C TYR A 24 0.20 -4.77 -5.91
N ILE A 25 0.68 -4.52 -7.13
CA ILE A 25 1.80 -5.28 -7.72
C ILE A 25 3.07 -5.12 -6.87
N PHE A 26 3.34 -3.92 -6.38
CA PHE A 26 4.47 -3.63 -5.50
C PHE A 26 4.42 -4.51 -4.24
N HIS A 27 3.34 -4.44 -3.47
CA HIS A 27 3.19 -5.21 -2.23
C HIS A 27 3.19 -6.71 -2.46
N ARG A 28 2.52 -7.18 -3.51
CA ARG A 28 2.53 -8.60 -3.90
C ARG A 28 3.95 -9.08 -4.19
N SER A 29 4.75 -8.30 -4.89
CA SER A 29 6.13 -8.70 -5.22
C SER A 29 7.02 -8.84 -3.98
N ILE A 30 6.78 -8.05 -2.92
CA ILE A 30 7.43 -8.20 -1.63
C ILE A 30 6.96 -9.49 -0.94
N ALA A 31 5.65 -9.76 -0.96
CA ALA A 31 5.10 -10.98 -0.38
C ALA A 31 5.66 -12.24 -1.07
N GLU A 32 5.74 -12.25 -2.40
CA GLU A 32 6.33 -13.34 -3.18
C GLU A 32 7.82 -13.55 -2.84
N ALA A 33 8.57 -12.48 -2.57
CA ALA A 33 9.97 -12.56 -2.18
C ALA A 33 10.21 -13.25 -0.82
N THR A 34 9.18 -13.40 0.02
CA THR A 34 9.29 -14.14 1.30
C THR A 34 9.42 -15.65 1.11
N ASN A 35 9.12 -16.17 -0.09
CA ASN A 35 9.02 -17.61 -0.38
C ASN A 35 8.11 -18.36 0.62
N ASN A 36 7.09 -17.67 1.15
CA ASN A 36 6.12 -18.21 2.09
C ASN A 36 4.73 -18.25 1.44
N GLN A 37 4.34 -19.41 0.93
CA GLN A 37 3.07 -19.60 0.22
C GLN A 37 1.85 -19.18 1.06
N ALA A 38 1.85 -19.50 2.36
CA ALA A 38 0.76 -19.11 3.25
C ALA A 38 0.64 -17.60 3.37
N PHE A 39 1.77 -16.88 3.37
CA PHE A 39 1.77 -15.41 3.38
C PHE A 39 1.26 -14.80 2.07
N ILE A 40 1.62 -15.38 0.92
CA ILE A 40 1.15 -14.93 -0.39
C ILE A 40 -0.37 -15.12 -0.53
N GLU A 41 -0.89 -16.27 -0.10
CA GLU A 41 -2.33 -16.57 -0.09
C GLU A 41 -3.08 -15.63 0.86
N PHE A 42 -2.56 -15.43 2.07
CA PHE A 42 -3.11 -14.48 3.02
C PHE A 42 -3.15 -13.05 2.44
N PHE A 43 -2.05 -12.59 1.84
CA PHE A 43 -1.98 -11.27 1.21
C PHE A 43 -3.04 -11.12 0.10
N SER A 44 -3.19 -12.14 -0.74
CA SER A 44 -4.16 -12.12 -1.86
C SER A 44 -5.61 -12.04 -1.38
N VAL A 45 -5.95 -12.73 -0.29
CA VAL A 45 -7.29 -12.65 0.32
C VAL A 45 -7.50 -11.30 1.01
N MET A 46 -6.48 -10.81 1.72
CA MET A 46 -6.52 -9.53 2.43
C MET A 46 -6.65 -8.35 1.46
N SER A 47 -5.90 -8.34 0.35
CA SER A 47 -5.94 -7.26 -0.63
C SER A 47 -7.34 -7.06 -1.23
N LEU A 48 -8.08 -8.16 -1.46
CA LEU A 48 -9.47 -8.10 -1.93
C LEU A 48 -10.43 -7.46 -0.91
N LYS A 49 -10.10 -7.52 0.39
CA LYS A 49 -10.90 -6.93 1.47
C LYS A 49 -10.48 -5.51 1.85
N ILE A 50 -9.22 -5.14 1.61
CA ILE A 50 -8.66 -3.80 1.90
C ILE A 50 -8.80 -2.82 0.72
N LEU A 51 -8.96 -3.33 -0.51
CA LEU A 51 -9.22 -2.55 -1.72
C LEU A 51 -10.71 -2.52 -2.18
N PRO A 52 -11.74 -2.47 -1.31
CA PRO A 52 -13.11 -2.33 -1.81
C PRO A 52 -13.33 -0.95 -2.45
N GLN A 53 -12.41 0.00 -2.21
CA GLN A 53 -12.35 1.30 -2.87
C GLN A 53 -10.90 1.62 -3.30
N PRO A 54 -10.73 2.30 -4.46
CA PRO A 54 -9.47 2.90 -4.89
C PRO A 54 -8.74 3.66 -3.78
N ALA A 55 -7.49 3.32 -3.50
CA ALA A 55 -6.68 3.93 -2.46
C ALA A 55 -6.17 5.32 -2.86
N PHE A 56 -5.97 5.55 -4.16
CA PHE A 56 -5.48 6.79 -4.74
C PHE A 56 -6.56 7.61 -5.46
N SER A 57 -7.85 7.35 -5.24
CA SER A 57 -8.92 8.15 -5.85
C SER A 57 -9.11 9.50 -5.14
N SER A 58 -8.81 10.59 -5.84
CA SER A 58 -9.09 11.94 -5.36
C SER A 58 -10.57 12.25 -5.35
N ASP A 59 -11.38 11.65 -6.22
CA ASP A 59 -12.85 11.75 -6.18
C ASP A 59 -13.42 11.25 -4.84
N LEU A 60 -12.86 10.16 -4.32
CA LEU A 60 -13.30 9.58 -3.04
C LEU A 60 -12.72 10.34 -1.83
N ASN A 61 -11.49 10.85 -1.93
CA ASN A 61 -10.79 11.47 -0.82
C ASN A 61 -9.96 12.71 -1.24
N PRO A 62 -10.60 13.81 -1.68
CA PRO A 62 -9.91 14.92 -2.35
C PRO A 62 -8.99 15.72 -1.42
N SER A 63 -9.26 15.71 -0.10
CA SER A 63 -8.42 16.39 0.89
C SER A 63 -7.20 15.59 1.31
N LEU A 64 -7.19 14.27 1.07
CA LEU A 64 -6.12 13.35 1.48
C LEU A 64 -5.23 12.97 0.30
N ILE A 65 -5.83 12.69 -0.86
CA ILE A 65 -5.11 12.33 -2.08
C ILE A 65 -4.69 13.61 -2.79
N THR A 66 -3.54 14.11 -2.39
CA THR A 66 -2.89 15.28 -3.00
C THR A 66 -1.63 14.85 -3.77
N PRO A 67 -1.11 15.68 -4.68
CA PRO A 67 0.16 15.41 -5.33
C PRO A 67 1.32 15.18 -4.35
N ASP A 68 1.32 15.88 -3.20
CA ASP A 68 2.30 15.66 -2.13
C ASP A 68 2.15 14.28 -1.48
N TYR A 69 0.92 13.82 -1.28
CA TYR A 69 0.65 12.47 -0.76
C TYR A 69 1.22 11.39 -1.69
N ILE A 70 0.96 11.50 -3.00
CA ILE A 70 1.45 10.53 -4.00
C ILE A 70 2.99 10.54 -4.05
N ARG A 71 3.62 11.72 -4.03
CA ARG A 71 5.09 11.85 -3.96
C ARG A 71 5.69 11.23 -2.70
N ASN A 72 5.00 11.37 -1.56
CA ASN A 72 5.44 10.72 -0.33
C ASN A 72 5.38 9.18 -0.46
N SER A 73 4.30 8.63 -1.05
CA SER A 73 4.19 7.19 -1.33
C SER A 73 5.36 6.66 -2.17
N VAL A 74 5.79 7.41 -3.19
CA VAL A 74 7.01 7.07 -3.97
C VAL A 74 8.24 7.01 -3.07
N THR A 75 8.39 7.99 -2.16
CA THR A 75 9.53 8.07 -1.24
C THR A 75 9.57 6.88 -0.28
N GLU A 76 8.43 6.48 0.28
CA GLU A 76 8.44 5.31 1.19
C GLU A 76 8.61 3.99 0.45
N HIS A 77 8.01 3.82 -0.74
CA HIS A 77 8.26 2.63 -1.56
C HIS A 77 9.74 2.47 -1.90
N ARG A 78 10.42 3.59 -2.19
CA ARG A 78 11.87 3.60 -2.40
C ARG A 78 12.63 3.18 -1.16
N ALA A 79 12.33 3.75 0.01
CA ALA A 79 12.97 3.37 1.26
C ALA A 79 12.81 1.87 1.60
N ILE A 80 11.61 1.32 1.36
CA ILE A 80 11.35 -0.12 1.52
C ILE A 80 12.21 -0.94 0.56
N CYS A 81 12.21 -0.56 -0.73
CA CYS A 81 13.01 -1.23 -1.76
C CYS A 81 14.51 -1.24 -1.43
N GLU A 82 15.04 -0.11 -0.98
CA GLU A 82 16.44 0.04 -0.58
C GLU A 82 16.77 -0.85 0.62
N ALA A 83 15.96 -0.82 1.66
CA ALA A 83 16.17 -1.63 2.86
C ALA A 83 16.12 -3.14 2.58
N ILE A 84 15.14 -3.60 1.78
CA ILE A 84 15.04 -5.00 1.37
C ILE A 84 16.24 -5.40 0.50
N SER A 85 16.63 -4.56 -0.45
CA SER A 85 17.76 -4.84 -1.35
C SER A 85 19.10 -4.90 -0.61
N ALA A 86 19.24 -4.14 0.48
CA ALA A 86 20.40 -4.18 1.35
C ALA A 86 20.40 -5.39 2.31
N GLY A 87 19.34 -6.21 2.33
CA GLY A 87 19.19 -7.33 3.27
C GLY A 87 18.97 -6.88 4.72
N ASN A 88 18.61 -5.61 4.94
CA ASN A 88 18.39 -5.07 6.29
C ASN A 88 16.93 -5.25 6.69
N ALA A 89 16.63 -6.39 7.30
CA ALA A 89 15.28 -6.75 7.72
C ALA A 89 14.66 -5.74 8.69
N GLU A 90 15.45 -5.16 9.61
CA GLU A 90 14.94 -4.22 10.61
C GLU A 90 14.56 -2.89 9.96
N ALA A 91 15.42 -2.34 9.10
CA ALA A 91 15.10 -1.12 8.36
C ALA A 91 13.89 -1.33 7.43
N ALA A 92 13.77 -2.51 6.80
CA ALA A 92 12.62 -2.82 5.95
C ALA A 92 11.32 -2.88 6.76
N ARG A 93 11.37 -3.46 7.97
CA ARG A 93 10.25 -3.52 8.91
C ARG A 93 9.82 -2.12 9.34
N GLU A 94 10.77 -1.27 9.74
CA GLU A 94 10.49 0.11 10.14
C GLU A 94 9.89 0.94 9.00
N ALA A 95 10.46 0.83 7.79
CA ALA A 95 9.96 1.55 6.61
C ALA A 95 8.53 1.11 6.24
N MET A 96 8.25 -0.20 6.25
CA MET A 96 6.90 -0.73 5.99
C MET A 96 5.90 -0.30 7.06
N GLN A 97 6.30 -0.31 8.34
CA GLN A 97 5.45 0.17 9.43
C GLN A 97 5.09 1.65 9.28
N ALA A 98 6.07 2.50 8.95
CA ALA A 98 5.83 3.92 8.69
C ALA A 98 4.90 4.14 7.48
N HIS A 99 5.11 3.38 6.39
CA HIS A 99 4.23 3.39 5.22
C HIS A 99 2.77 3.04 5.58
N LEU A 100 2.57 1.89 6.23
CA LEU A 100 1.24 1.42 6.61
C LEU A 100 0.54 2.34 7.61
N ALA A 101 1.27 2.94 8.56
CA ALA A 101 0.68 3.85 9.54
C ALA A 101 0.05 5.09 8.89
N ARG A 102 0.71 5.68 7.88
CA ARG A 102 0.15 6.82 7.13
C ARG A 102 -0.98 6.37 6.18
N SER A 103 -0.85 5.20 5.56
CA SER A 103 -1.96 4.60 4.79
C SER A 103 -3.18 4.33 5.68
N HIS A 104 -3.00 3.98 6.96
CA HIS A 104 -4.07 3.86 7.94
C HIS A 104 -4.70 5.20 8.33
N GLN A 105 -3.92 6.29 8.40
CA GLN A 105 -4.44 7.64 8.65
C GLN A 105 -5.51 8.01 7.60
N ARG A 106 -5.30 7.59 6.33
CA ARG A 106 -6.28 7.76 5.25
C ARG A 106 -7.61 7.04 5.55
N TYR A 107 -7.57 5.77 5.96
CA TYR A 107 -8.79 5.03 6.34
C TYR A 107 -9.44 5.51 7.65
N ARG A 108 -8.72 6.15 8.55
CA ARG A 108 -9.32 6.77 9.76
C ARG A 108 -10.00 8.11 9.47
N GLY A 109 -9.58 8.82 8.42
CA GLY A 109 -10.31 9.97 7.89
C GLY A 109 -11.68 9.60 7.31
N PHE A 110 -11.89 8.32 6.98
CA PHE A 110 -13.12 7.75 6.43
C PHE A 110 -14.23 7.48 7.47
N ASN A 111 -14.25 8.19 8.60
CA ASN A 111 -15.27 8.03 9.65
C ASN A 111 -16.65 8.67 9.31
N GLY A 112 -16.95 8.87 8.03
CA GLY A 112 -18.20 9.45 7.54
C GLY A 112 -18.87 8.61 6.46
N SER A 113 -19.31 7.39 6.80
CA SER A 113 -20.54 6.72 6.30
C SER A 113 -20.46 5.20 6.04
N ILE A 114 -19.30 4.54 6.15
CA ILE A 114 -19.26 3.07 6.01
C ILE A 114 -18.32 2.51 7.09
N GLY A 115 -18.83 1.55 7.88
CA GLY A 115 -18.15 0.96 9.02
C GLY A 115 -16.71 0.55 8.72
N SER A 116 -15.82 0.78 9.69
CA SER A 116 -14.40 0.47 9.61
C SER A 116 -14.19 -0.95 9.06
N PRO A 117 -13.32 -1.18 8.05
CA PRO A 117 -13.05 -2.51 7.50
C PRO A 117 -12.53 -3.51 8.54
N LEU A 118 -12.00 -3.00 9.66
CA LEU A 118 -11.51 -3.79 10.78
C LEU A 118 -12.61 -4.22 11.77
N SER A 119 -13.82 -3.68 11.66
CA SER A 119 -14.96 -4.07 12.52
C SER A 119 -15.47 -5.48 12.18
N ASN A 120 -15.30 -5.92 10.93
CA ASN A 120 -15.79 -7.22 10.47
C ASN A 120 -14.87 -8.40 10.85
N VAL A 121 -13.77 -8.15 11.58
CA VAL A 121 -12.83 -9.19 12.04
C VAL A 121 -13.09 -9.59 13.50
N THR A 122 -13.94 -8.86 14.23
CA THR A 122 -14.20 -9.11 15.66
C THR A 122 -15.37 -10.07 15.91
N GLU A 123 -16.04 -10.56 14.86
CA GLU A 123 -17.12 -11.56 14.97
C GLU A 123 -16.74 -12.87 14.26
N LEU A 124 -15.80 -13.62 14.83
CA LEU A 124 -15.65 -15.07 14.63
C LEU A 124 -15.18 -15.72 15.93
#